data_AF-A0AAD5ZFJ6-F1
#
_entry.id   AF-A0AAD5ZFJ6-F1
#
_cell.length_a   1.000
_cell.length_b   1.000
_cell.length_c   1.000
_cell.angle_alpha   90.00
_cell.angle_beta   90.00
_cell.angle_gamma   90.00
#
_symmetry.space_group_name_H-M   'P 1'
#
loop_
_entity.id
_entity.type
_entity.pdbx_description
1 polymer ?
#
loop_
_entity_poly.entity_id
_entity_poly.type
_entity_poly.pdbx_seq_one_letter_code
_entity_poly.pdbx_strand_id
1 'polypeptide(L)'
;MGLSPSKRVHSTLADTPEFATTCDATFSSLLSPSSDHLRPYQLHHAASLLHSFFLLSVPLIPRFAPSPPSQFQVDSTYRRVRKSTEEGLKSDEFRLFALELFGGAILNGMGAAVARRVPLGAAAIAGVGVVTRAPVGLVGRVVGVYALGVVATAVYLGLG
;
A
#
# COMPACT_ATOMS: atom_id res chain seq x y z
N MET A 1 -17.89 14.56 3.85
CA MET A 1 -16.42 14.64 3.89
C MET A 1 -15.85 13.26 3.58
N GLY A 2 -15.24 13.05 2.41
CA GLY A 2 -14.73 11.73 2.02
C GLY A 2 -13.38 11.44 2.68
N LEU A 3 -13.21 10.23 3.24
CA LEU A 3 -11.90 9.74 3.69
C LEU A 3 -10.93 9.74 2.50
N SER A 4 -9.71 10.27 2.70
CA SER A 4 -8.65 10.23 1.69
C SER A 4 -8.30 8.78 1.34
N PRO A 5 -7.79 8.50 0.12
CA PRO A 5 -7.41 7.15 -0.30
C PRO A 5 -6.46 6.47 0.69
N SER A 6 -5.50 7.25 1.23
CA SER A 6 -4.58 6.77 2.27
C SER A 6 -5.29 6.36 3.55
N LYS A 7 -6.23 7.18 4.03
CA LYS A 7 -6.97 6.91 5.26
C LYS A 7 -7.90 5.71 5.13
N ARG A 8 -8.45 5.49 3.92
CA ARG A 8 -9.25 4.29 3.63
C ARG A 8 -8.40 3.03 3.59
N VAL A 9 -7.23 3.06 2.94
CA VAL A 9 -6.33 1.89 2.92
C VAL A 9 -5.90 1.54 4.34
N HIS A 10 -5.52 2.54 5.13
CA HIS A 10 -5.15 2.35 6.52
C HIS A 10 -6.32 1.79 7.36
N SER A 11 -7.55 2.28 7.18
CA SER A 11 -8.70 1.73 7.91
C SER A 11 -9.01 0.30 7.50
N THR A 12 -9.03 0.00 6.19
CA THR A 12 -9.29 -1.36 5.70
C THR A 12 -8.24 -2.35 6.21
N LEU A 13 -6.96 -1.96 6.22
CA LEU A 13 -5.89 -2.79 6.75
C LEU A 13 -6.02 -2.99 8.28
N ALA A 14 -6.38 -1.93 9.01
CA ALA A 14 -6.58 -1.98 10.47
C ALA A 14 -7.80 -2.83 10.87
N ASP A 15 -8.88 -2.76 10.09
CA ASP A 15 -10.13 -3.48 10.33
C ASP A 15 -10.01 -4.97 9.98
N THR A 16 -8.92 -5.39 9.32
CA THR A 16 -8.66 -6.78 8.97
C THR A 16 -8.13 -7.53 10.20
N PRO A 17 -8.85 -8.52 10.77
CA PRO A 17 -8.40 -9.22 11.98
C PRO A 17 -7.14 -10.05 11.74
N GLU A 18 -6.96 -10.56 10.52
CA GLU A 18 -5.75 -11.28 10.11
C GLU A 18 -4.49 -10.40 10.16
N PHE A 19 -4.66 -9.08 9.97
CA PHE A 19 -3.55 -8.13 10.05
C PHE A 19 -3.03 -8.01 11.48
N ALA A 20 -3.91 -7.76 12.45
CA ALA A 20 -3.53 -7.64 13.85
C ALA A 20 -2.92 -8.95 14.39
N THR A 21 -3.59 -10.07 14.14
CA THR A 21 -3.13 -11.40 14.60
C THR A 21 -1.78 -11.79 14.01
N THR A 22 -1.53 -11.49 12.73
CA THR A 22 -0.24 -11.78 12.08
C THR A 22 0.86 -10.87 12.60
N CYS A 23 0.57 -9.59 12.86
CA CYS A 23 1.51 -8.67 13.49
C CYS A 23 1.91 -9.15 14.89
N ASP A 24 0.93 -9.54 15.70
CA ASP A 24 1.18 -10.01 17.07
C ASP A 24 1.96 -11.34 17.07
N ALA A 25 1.59 -12.29 16.21
CA ALA A 25 2.30 -13.56 16.07
C ALA A 25 3.76 -13.36 15.62
N THR A 26 3.99 -12.46 14.66
CA THR A 26 5.34 -12.15 14.17
C THR A 26 6.16 -11.42 15.23
N PHE A 27 5.53 -10.51 15.98
CA PHE A 27 6.16 -9.82 17.11
C PHE A 27 6.60 -10.84 18.16
N SER A 28 5.70 -11.70 18.63
CA SER A 28 6.01 -12.74 19.63
C SER A 28 7.06 -13.74 19.14
N SER A 29 7.08 -14.09 17.85
CA SER A 29 8.08 -15.01 17.30
C SER A 29 9.49 -14.42 17.24
N LEU A 30 9.62 -13.10 17.07
CA LEU A 30 10.91 -12.41 16.94
C LEU A 30 11.38 -11.76 18.24
N LEU A 31 10.50 -11.66 19.23
CA LEU A 31 10.80 -11.13 20.54
C LEU A 31 11.77 -12.06 21.27
N SER A 32 12.90 -11.51 21.71
CA SER A 32 13.82 -12.23 22.59
C SER A 32 13.18 -12.36 23.97
N PRO A 33 13.29 -13.51 24.67
CA PRO A 33 12.70 -13.70 26.00
C PRO A 33 13.24 -12.71 27.06
N SER A 34 14.33 -12.01 26.76
CA SER A 34 14.98 -11.02 27.61
C SER A 34 14.62 -9.57 27.29
N SER A 35 13.74 -9.30 26.32
CA SER A 35 13.52 -7.94 25.81
C SER A 35 12.07 -7.73 25.41
N ASP A 36 11.46 -6.64 25.86
CA ASP A 36 10.07 -6.26 25.54
C ASP A 36 9.93 -5.43 24.25
N HIS A 37 11.02 -5.29 23.49
CA HIS A 37 11.08 -4.47 22.28
C HIS A 37 11.83 -5.16 21.14
N LEU A 38 11.37 -4.92 19.91
CA LEU A 38 12.04 -5.33 18.69
C LEU A 38 13.13 -4.34 18.32
N ARG A 39 14.33 -4.85 18.07
CA ARG A 39 15.48 -3.99 17.72
C ARG A 39 15.44 -3.58 16.25
N PRO A 40 15.99 -2.41 15.89
CA PRO A 40 15.92 -1.88 14.52
C PRO A 40 16.46 -2.82 13.45
N TYR A 41 17.54 -3.55 13.75
CA TYR A 41 18.14 -4.49 12.81
C TYR A 41 17.24 -5.69 12.48
N GLN A 42 16.28 -6.03 13.36
CA GLN A 42 15.34 -7.11 13.14
C GLN A 42 14.17 -6.69 12.25
N LEU A 43 13.94 -5.38 12.06
CA LEU A 43 12.75 -4.86 11.39
C LEU A 43 12.69 -5.20 9.91
N HIS A 44 13.84 -5.25 9.23
CA HIS A 44 13.85 -5.65 7.82
C HIS A 44 13.43 -7.12 7.65
N HIS A 45 13.91 -8.00 8.54
CA HIS A 45 13.52 -9.40 8.56
C HIS A 45 12.06 -9.58 9.01
N ALA A 46 11.61 -8.83 10.01
CA ALA A 46 10.21 -8.83 10.44
C ALA A 46 9.28 -8.39 9.29
N ALA A 47 9.67 -7.35 8.54
CA ALA A 47 8.89 -6.85 7.42
C ALA A 47 8.82 -7.86 6.26
N SER A 48 9.88 -8.63 6.00
CA SER A 48 9.84 -9.67 4.96
C SER A 48 8.98 -10.87 5.37
N LEU A 49 8.99 -11.27 6.65
CA LEU A 49 8.08 -12.28 7.18
C LEU A 49 6.63 -11.81 7.13
N LEU A 50 6.34 -10.58 7.56
CA LEU A 50 4.99 -10.02 7.43
C LEU A 50 4.52 -9.99 5.98
N HIS A 51 5.40 -9.65 5.04
CA HIS A 51 5.07 -9.63 3.62
C HIS A 51 4.67 -11.02 3.10
N SER A 52 5.38 -12.08 3.48
CA SER A 52 5.03 -13.44 3.05
C SER A 52 3.69 -13.92 3.61
N PHE A 53 3.38 -13.62 4.87
CA PHE A 53 2.07 -13.91 5.45
C PHE A 53 0.96 -13.09 4.80
N PHE A 54 1.19 -11.79 4.59
CA PHE A 54 0.18 -10.94 3.98
C PHE A 54 -0.05 -11.19 2.49
N LEU A 55 0.92 -11.76 1.77
CA LEU A 55 0.69 -12.23 0.40
C LEU A 55 -0.39 -13.32 0.34
N LEU A 56 -0.56 -14.10 1.40
CA LEU A 56 -1.55 -15.19 1.49
C LEU A 56 -2.86 -14.72 2.12
N SER A 57 -2.79 -13.82 3.11
CA SER A 57 -3.93 -13.37 3.92
C SER A 57 -4.62 -12.11 3.41
N VAL A 58 -3.89 -11.19 2.76
CA VAL A 58 -4.41 -9.87 2.40
C VAL A 58 -4.43 -9.69 0.88
N PRO A 59 -5.59 -9.75 0.21
CA PRO A 59 -5.68 -9.74 -1.25
C PRO A 59 -5.19 -8.44 -1.91
N LEU A 60 -5.07 -7.35 -1.14
CA LEU A 60 -4.52 -6.07 -1.62
C LEU A 60 -3.01 -6.11 -1.87
N ILE A 61 -2.28 -6.90 -1.09
CA ILE A 61 -0.82 -6.95 -1.14
C ILE A 61 -0.29 -7.64 -2.40
N PRO A 62 -0.78 -8.81 -2.86
CA PRO A 62 -0.32 -9.37 -4.13
C PRO A 62 -0.70 -8.49 -5.33
N ARG A 63 -1.75 -7.68 -5.22
CA ARG A 63 -2.25 -6.82 -6.31
C ARG A 63 -1.47 -5.50 -6.46
N PHE A 64 -1.06 -4.90 -5.34
CA PHE A 64 -0.44 -3.56 -5.34
C PHE A 64 0.98 -3.56 -4.77
N ALA A 65 1.35 -4.49 -3.91
CA ALA A 65 2.69 -4.59 -3.31
C ALA A 65 3.27 -6.02 -3.42
N PRO A 66 3.48 -6.54 -4.64
CA PRO A 66 3.95 -7.92 -4.84
C PRO A 66 5.42 -8.14 -4.42
N SER A 67 6.20 -7.08 -4.33
CA SER A 67 7.60 -7.14 -3.89
C SER A 67 7.73 -6.88 -2.39
N PRO A 68 8.67 -7.53 -1.68
CA PRO A 68 8.92 -7.25 -0.28
C PRO A 68 9.38 -5.80 -0.07
N PRO A 69 9.09 -5.21 1.11
CA PRO A 69 9.51 -3.85 1.42
C PRO A 69 11.03 -3.71 1.45
N SER A 70 11.56 -2.66 0.84
CA SER A 70 13.01 -2.41 0.81
C SER A 70 13.52 -1.91 2.17
N GLN A 71 14.80 -2.12 2.45
CA GLN A 71 15.42 -1.62 3.68
C GLN A 71 15.24 -0.10 3.86
N PHE A 72 15.33 0.66 2.77
CA PHE A 72 15.08 2.10 2.79
C PHE A 72 13.65 2.45 3.24
N GLN A 73 12.64 1.68 2.78
CA GLN A 73 11.25 1.89 3.19
C GLN A 73 11.07 1.57 4.68
N VAL A 74 11.63 0.45 5.14
CA VAL A 74 11.65 0.04 6.55
C VAL A 74 12.26 1.13 7.42
N ASP A 75 13.46 1.60 7.09
CA ASP A 75 14.17 2.62 7.86
C ASP A 75 13.43 3.97 7.87
N SER A 76 12.87 4.38 6.72
CA SER A 76 12.10 5.62 6.62
C SER A 76 10.82 5.58 7.46
N THR A 77 10.12 4.44 7.46
CA THR A 77 8.90 4.25 8.24
C THR A 77 9.22 4.11 9.72
N TYR A 78 10.30 3.41 10.07
CA TYR A 78 10.79 3.34 11.45
C TYR A 78 11.05 4.74 12.02
N ARG A 79 11.73 5.62 11.26
CA ARG A 79 11.98 7.01 11.66
C ARG A 79 10.71 7.83 11.86
N ARG A 80 9.62 7.54 11.13
CA ARG A 80 8.33 8.24 11.27
C ARG A 80 7.54 7.77 12.48
N VAL A 81 7.54 6.46 12.73
CA VAL A 81 6.75 5.84 13.81
C VAL A 81 7.45 5.96 15.15
N ARG A 82 8.78 6.01 15.19
CA ARG A 82 9.55 6.16 16.42
C ARG A 82 9.25 7.51 17.07
N LYS A 83 8.43 7.47 18.13
CA LYS A 83 8.12 8.62 18.99
C LYS A 83 8.95 8.65 20.28
N SER A 84 9.56 7.52 20.66
CA SER A 84 10.28 7.36 21.92
C SER A 84 11.79 7.15 21.72
N THR A 85 12.57 7.58 22.71
CA THR A 85 14.05 7.44 22.76
C THR A 85 14.49 5.99 23.00
N GLU A 86 13.56 5.08 23.33
CA GLU A 86 13.84 3.66 23.60
C GLU A 86 14.49 2.94 22.40
N GLU A 87 15.24 1.87 22.69
CA GLU A 87 16.06 1.11 21.74
C GLU A 87 15.27 0.06 20.91
N GLY A 88 14.00 0.31 20.63
CA GLY A 88 13.19 -0.59 19.81
C GLY A 88 11.71 -0.25 19.75
N LEU A 89 10.96 -1.05 18.99
CA LEU A 89 9.50 -0.94 18.89
C LEU A 89 8.82 -1.90 19.87
N LYS A 90 7.84 -1.39 20.62
CA LYS A 90 6.89 -2.22 21.38
C LYS A 90 5.81 -2.79 20.45
N SER A 91 5.02 -3.76 20.92
CA SER A 91 3.98 -4.42 20.12
C SER A 91 3.02 -3.42 19.44
N ASP A 92 2.51 -2.43 20.18
CA ASP A 92 1.61 -1.41 19.60
C ASP A 92 2.29 -0.56 18.53
N GLU A 93 3.55 -0.19 18.74
CA GLU A 93 4.32 0.60 17.78
C GLU A 93 4.70 -0.23 16.56
N PHE A 94 4.97 -1.53 16.74
CA PHE A 94 5.24 -2.47 15.66
C PHE A 94 4.02 -2.65 14.76
N ARG A 95 2.81 -2.71 15.35
CA ARG A 95 1.56 -2.75 14.58
C ARG A 95 1.34 -1.47 13.77
N LEU A 96 1.59 -0.30 14.37
CA LEU A 96 1.53 0.99 13.65
C LEU A 96 2.59 1.06 12.54
N PHE A 97 3.80 0.56 12.81
CA PHE A 97 4.88 0.46 11.84
C PHE A 97 4.50 -0.42 10.65
N ALA A 98 3.96 -1.62 10.89
CA ALA A 98 3.50 -2.51 9.83
C ALA A 98 2.39 -1.84 9.00
N LEU A 99 1.45 -1.18 9.67
CA LEU A 99 0.32 -0.52 9.03
C LEU A 99 0.80 0.62 8.11
N GLU A 100 1.73 1.45 8.57
CA GLU A 100 2.29 2.55 7.77
C GLU A 100 3.21 2.05 6.64
N LEU A 101 3.96 0.98 6.87
CA LEU A 101 4.83 0.37 5.87
C LEU A 101 4.01 -0.23 4.71
N PHE A 102 3.07 -1.12 5.02
CA PHE A 102 2.25 -1.80 4.01
C PHE A 102 1.19 -0.87 3.43
N GLY A 103 0.62 0.04 4.22
CA GLY A 103 -0.26 1.09 3.71
C GLY A 103 0.45 1.97 2.67
N GLY A 104 1.67 2.43 2.97
CA GLY A 104 2.50 3.17 2.02
C GLY A 104 2.87 2.36 0.77
N ALA A 105 3.21 1.08 0.92
CA ALA A 105 3.53 0.20 -0.20
C ALA A 105 2.33 -0.03 -1.13
N ILE A 106 1.13 -0.29 -0.57
CA ILE A 106 -0.12 -0.46 -1.33
C ILE A 106 -0.48 0.84 -2.07
N LEU A 107 -0.35 2.00 -1.42
CA LEU A 107 -0.65 3.30 -2.05
C LEU A 107 0.29 3.61 -3.20
N ASN A 108 1.60 3.38 -3.03
CA ASN A 108 2.58 3.56 -4.09
C ASN A 108 2.33 2.60 -5.26
N GLY A 109 2.01 1.34 -4.95
CA GLY A 109 1.63 0.32 -5.92
C GLY A 109 0.38 0.68 -6.72
N MET A 110 -0.65 1.15 -6.03
CA MET A 110 -1.90 1.63 -6.65
C MET A 110 -1.63 2.84 -7.55
N GLY A 111 -0.81 3.80 -7.10
CA GLY A 111 -0.38 4.94 -7.91
C GLY A 111 0.35 4.50 -9.19
N ALA A 112 1.28 3.56 -9.09
CA ALA A 112 2.00 3.00 -10.24
C ALA A 112 1.07 2.25 -11.20
N ALA A 113 0.10 1.49 -10.69
CA ALA A 113 -0.89 0.78 -11.51
C ALA A 113 -1.79 1.77 -12.28
N VAL A 114 -2.24 2.84 -11.64
CA VAL A 114 -3.01 3.92 -12.28
C VAL A 114 -2.16 4.63 -13.34
N ALA A 115 -0.93 5.01 -12.98
CA ALA A 115 -0.01 5.70 -13.89
C ALA A 115 0.30 4.90 -15.16
N ARG A 116 0.30 3.56 -15.08
CA ARG A 116 0.44 2.69 -16.26
C ARG A 116 -0.84 2.60 -17.09
N ARG A 117 -2.01 2.48 -16.47
CA ARG A 117 -3.29 2.24 -17.17
C ARG A 117 -3.88 3.47 -17.86
N VAL A 118 -3.65 4.66 -17.31
CA VAL A 118 -4.14 5.92 -17.88
C VAL A 118 -3.60 6.17 -19.30
N PRO A 119 -2.28 6.16 -19.56
CA PRO A 119 -1.75 6.40 -20.91
C PRO A 119 -2.12 5.31 -21.91
N LEU A 120 -2.18 4.04 -21.49
CA LEU A 120 -2.60 2.91 -22.33
C LEU A 120 -4.04 3.09 -22.86
N GLY A 121 -4.98 3.44 -21.97
CA GLY A 121 -6.36 3.69 -22.39
C GLY A 121 -6.54 5.00 -23.14
N ALA A 122 -5.77 6.04 -22.79
CA ALA A 122 -5.77 7.30 -23.53
C ALA A 122 -5.30 7.10 -24.99
N ALA A 123 -4.27 6.27 -25.21
CA ALA A 123 -3.79 5.93 -26.54
C ALA A 123 -4.85 5.16 -27.36
N ALA A 124 -5.58 4.22 -26.74
CA ALA A 124 -6.66 3.50 -27.40
C ALA A 124 -7.81 4.44 -27.82
N ILE A 125 -8.24 5.34 -26.91
CA ILE A 125 -9.31 6.33 -27.20
C ILE A 125 -8.86 7.31 -28.28
N ALA A 126 -7.62 7.79 -28.23
CA ALA A 126 -7.04 8.66 -29.24
C ALA A 126 -6.96 7.94 -30.60
N GLY A 127 -6.54 6.68 -30.64
CA GLY A 127 -6.49 5.86 -31.85
C GLY A 127 -7.86 5.73 -32.53
N VAL A 128 -8.92 5.45 -31.76
CA VAL A 128 -10.30 5.44 -32.27
C VAL A 128 -10.69 6.82 -32.81
N GLY A 129 -10.38 7.90 -32.07
CA GLY A 129 -10.68 9.26 -32.49
C GLY A 129 -10.00 9.67 -33.80
N VAL A 130 -8.78 9.19 -34.07
CA VAL A 130 -8.08 9.39 -35.34
C VAL A 130 -8.78 8.64 -36.47
N VAL A 131 -9.17 7.37 -36.26
CA VAL A 131 -9.88 6.56 -37.26
C VAL A 131 -11.24 7.15 -37.61
N THR A 132 -11.99 7.63 -36.61
CA THR A 132 -13.32 8.23 -36.83
C THR A 132 -13.27 9.72 -37.19
N ARG A 133 -12.08 10.31 -37.32
CA ARG A 133 -11.87 11.77 -37.53
C ARG A 133 -12.64 12.63 -36.52
N ALA A 134 -12.69 12.19 -35.27
CA ALA A 134 -13.39 12.93 -34.21
C ALA A 134 -12.66 14.25 -33.88
N PRO A 135 -13.39 15.31 -33.49
CA PRO A 135 -12.78 16.56 -33.11
C PRO A 135 -11.93 16.39 -31.85
N VAL A 136 -10.71 16.97 -31.86
CA VAL A 136 -9.70 16.82 -30.80
C VAL A 136 -10.25 17.19 -29.40
N GLY A 137 -11.13 18.19 -29.32
CA GLY A 137 -11.78 18.59 -28.06
C GLY A 137 -12.70 17.52 -27.45
N LEU A 138 -13.34 16.69 -28.28
CA LEU A 138 -14.17 15.58 -27.81
C LEU A 138 -13.32 14.42 -27.30
N VAL A 139 -12.25 14.07 -28.03
CA VAL A 139 -11.28 13.03 -27.64
C VAL A 139 -10.64 13.39 -26.30
N GLY A 140 -10.19 14.63 -26.12
CA GLY A 140 -9.61 15.09 -24.85
C GLY A 140 -10.58 14.98 -23.67
N ARG A 141 -11.86 15.28 -23.90
CA ARG A 141 -12.89 15.18 -22.85
C ARG A 141 -13.17 13.72 -22.45
N VAL A 142 -13.23 12.81 -23.41
CA VAL A 142 -13.40 11.36 -23.15
C VAL A 142 -12.19 10.77 -22.44
N VAL A 143 -10.97 11.14 -22.84
CA VAL A 143 -9.73 10.75 -22.14
C VAL A 143 -9.74 11.26 -20.69
N GLY A 144 -10.19 12.50 -20.47
CA GLY A 144 -10.34 13.07 -19.12
C GLY A 144 -11.32 12.26 -18.25
N VAL A 145 -12.50 11.91 -18.78
CA VAL A 145 -13.49 11.09 -18.06
C VAL A 145 -12.96 9.67 -17.81
N TYR A 146 -12.28 9.07 -18.78
CA TYR A 146 -11.65 7.76 -18.62
C TYR A 146 -10.59 7.78 -17.53
N ALA A 147 -9.71 8.79 -17.51
CA ALA A 147 -8.68 8.93 -16.48
C ALA A 147 -9.31 9.05 -15.08
N LEU A 148 -10.36 9.86 -14.92
CA LEU A 148 -11.12 9.96 -13.67
C LEU A 148 -11.77 8.62 -13.28
N GLY A 149 -12.35 7.91 -14.25
CA GLY A 149 -12.95 6.60 -14.05
C GLY A 149 -11.95 5.54 -13.60
N VAL A 150 -10.76 5.50 -14.20
CA VAL A 150 -9.66 4.58 -13.82
C VAL A 150 -9.15 4.86 -12.41
N VAL A 151 -9.00 6.14 -12.04
CA VAL A 151 -8.62 6.54 -10.68
C VAL A 151 -9.70 6.12 -9.68
N ALA A 152 -10.97 6.43 -9.98
CA ALA A 152 -12.09 6.08 -9.11
C ALA A 152 -12.24 4.56 -8.93
N THR A 153 -12.14 3.78 -10.01
CA THR A 153 -12.19 2.31 -9.93
C THR A 153 -10.96 1.72 -9.26
N ALA A 154 -9.75 2.25 -9.46
CA ALA A 154 -8.57 1.76 -8.74
C ALA A 154 -8.70 1.97 -7.23
N VAL A 155 -9.25 3.11 -6.81
CA VAL A 155 -9.57 3.38 -5.40
C VAL A 155 -10.70 2.45 -4.93
N TYR A 156 -11.77 2.29 -5.70
CA TYR A 156 -12.94 1.49 -5.29
C TYR A 156 -12.66 -0.02 -5.24
N LEU A 157 -11.99 -0.58 -6.25
CA LEU A 157 -11.56 -2.00 -6.30
C LEU A 157 -10.32 -2.30 -5.45
N GLY A 158 -9.60 -1.26 -5.00
CA GLY A 158 -8.52 -1.40 -4.02
C GLY A 158 -9.00 -1.33 -2.57
N LEU A 159 -10.29 -1.09 -2.33
CA LEU A 159 -10.90 -0.87 -1.01
C LEU A 159 -12.22 -1.61 -0.80
N GLY A 160 -12.64 -2.40 -1.79
CA GLY A 160 -13.85 -3.24 -1.75
C GLY A 160 -13.51 -4.70 -1.61
#